data_AF-A0A521PTM9-F1
#
_entry.id   AF-A0A521PTM9-F1
#
_cell.length_a   1.000
_cell.length_b   1.000
_cell.length_c   1.000
_cell.angle_alpha   90.00
_cell.angle_beta   90.00
_cell.angle_gamma   90.00
#
_symmetry.space_group_name_H-M   'P 1'
#
loop_
_entity.id
_entity.type
_entity.pdbx_description
1 polymer ?
#
loop_
_entity_poly.entity_id
_entity_poly.type
_entity_poly.pdbx_seq_one_letter_code
_entity_poly.pdbx_strand_id
1 'polypeptide(L)' 'MLGLGVGLDRMYPLVRPSLAHALYDDLPVRPYPDCADAHAAGVFDIPVGAAAYTVDQDRDRDGLACERG' A
#
# COMPACT_ATOMS: atom_id res chain seq x y z
N MET A 1 43.53 -12.80 7.91
CA MET A 1 42.59 -12.20 6.96
C MET A 1 41.43 -11.62 7.74
N LEU A 2 41.23 -10.30 7.62
CA LEU A 2 40.09 -9.59 8.21
C LEU A 2 38.81 -9.97 7.44
N GLY A 3 37.83 -10.52 8.14
CA GLY A 3 36.49 -10.76 7.60
C GLY A 3 35.45 -10.16 8.55
N LEU A 4 35.18 -8.86 8.41
CA LEU A 4 34.03 -8.18 9.00
C LEU A 4 32.78 -8.60 8.22
N GLY A 5 32.18 -9.72 8.59
CA GLY A 5 30.80 -10.03 8.21
C GLY A 5 29.86 -9.22 9.11
N VAL A 6 29.44 -8.04 8.65
CA VAL A 6 28.40 -7.24 9.32
C VAL A 6 27.12 -8.07 9.34
N GLY A 7 26.64 -8.36 10.55
CA GLY A 7 25.50 -9.22 10.79
C GLY A 7 24.20 -8.66 10.23
N LEU A 8 23.41 -9.55 9.61
CA LEU A 8 22.01 -9.30 9.27
C LEU A 8 21.06 -9.83 10.37
N ASP A 9 21.59 -10.30 11.50
CA ASP A 9 20.84 -10.83 12.66
C ASP A 9 20.34 -9.74 13.64
N ARG A 10 20.15 -8.49 13.22
CA ARG A 10 19.67 -7.42 14.11
C ARG A 10 18.69 -6.43 13.47
N MET A 11 17.44 -6.86 13.23
CA MET A 11 16.19 -6.08 13.45
C MET A 11 15.03 -6.53 12.55
N TYR A 12 14.61 -7.78 12.66
CA TYR A 12 13.19 -8.09 12.46
C TYR A 12 12.67 -8.61 13.80
N PRO A 13 11.76 -7.90 14.49
CA PRO A 13 11.28 -8.35 15.78
C PRO A 13 10.61 -9.73 15.63
N LEU A 14 10.76 -10.57 16.65
CA LEU A 14 10.22 -11.94 16.78
C LEU A 14 8.68 -12.01 16.74
N VAL A 15 8.01 -10.90 16.44
CA VAL A 15 6.59 -10.88 16.09
C VAL A 15 6.55 -11.26 14.62
N ARG A 16 6.21 -12.51 14.31
CA ARG A 16 5.96 -12.95 12.92
C ARG A 16 5.08 -11.89 12.26
N PRO A 17 5.61 -11.02 11.37
CA PRO A 17 4.73 -10.08 10.70
C PRO A 17 3.74 -10.96 9.95
N SER A 18 2.46 -10.69 10.11
CA SER A 18 1.47 -11.34 9.26
C SER A 18 1.92 -11.12 7.82
N LEU A 19 1.75 -12.12 6.95
CA LEU A 19 2.03 -11.95 5.52
C LEU A 19 1.37 -10.66 4.99
N ALA A 20 0.23 -10.28 5.57
CA ALA A 20 -0.42 -8.99 5.34
C ALA A 20 0.48 -7.76 5.59
N HIS A 21 1.24 -7.67 6.69
CA HIS A 21 2.14 -6.54 6.95
C HIS A 21 3.32 -6.49 5.99
N ALA A 22 3.96 -7.65 5.73
CA ALA A 22 5.09 -7.72 4.81
C ALA A 22 4.66 -7.37 3.37
N LEU A 23 3.44 -7.76 2.98
CA LEU A 23 2.87 -7.36 1.69
C LEU A 23 2.51 -5.88 1.66
N TYR A 24 2.04 -5.30 2.77
CA TYR A 24 1.62 -3.90 2.84
C TYR A 24 2.77 -2.91 2.62
N ASP A 25 3.97 -3.20 3.13
CA ASP A 25 5.16 -2.35 2.93
C ASP A 25 5.62 -2.30 1.46
N ASP A 26 5.40 -3.39 0.71
CA ASP A 26 5.78 -3.50 -0.71
C ASP A 26 4.64 -3.07 -1.67
N LEU A 27 3.45 -2.72 -1.16
CA LEU A 27 2.37 -2.24 -2.02
C LEU A 27 2.70 -0.81 -2.51
N PRO A 28 2.62 -0.55 -3.84
CA PRO A 28 2.79 0.79 -4.37
C PRO A 28 1.75 1.73 -3.77
N VAL A 29 2.21 2.75 -3.05
CA VAL A 29 1.37 3.86 -2.57
C VAL A 29 0.96 4.68 -3.79
N ARG A 30 -0.35 4.75 -4.05
CA ARG A 30 -0.95 5.30 -5.29
C ARG A 30 -0.58 4.51 -6.57
N PRO A 31 -1.10 3.27 -6.71
CA PRO A 31 -0.86 2.47 -7.90
C PRO A 31 -1.54 3.01 -9.16
N TYR A 32 -2.56 3.86 -9.00
CA TYR A 32 -3.37 4.37 -10.11
C TYR A 32 -3.21 5.89 -10.23
N PRO A 33 -2.79 6.40 -11.41
CA PRO A 33 -2.74 7.84 -11.68
C PRO A 33 -4.10 8.53 -11.50
N ASP A 34 -5.17 7.89 -11.95
CA ASP A 34 -6.53 8.37 -11.84
C ASP A 34 -7.54 7.23 -11.63
N CYS A 35 -8.81 7.59 -11.45
CA CYS A 35 -9.87 6.60 -11.26
C CYS A 35 -10.18 5.80 -12.53
N ALA A 36 -9.88 6.31 -13.73
CA ALA A 36 -10.08 5.54 -14.95
C ALA A 36 -9.11 4.35 -15.01
N ASP A 37 -7.85 4.56 -14.61
CA ASP A 37 -6.86 3.49 -14.48
C ASP A 37 -7.24 2.49 -13.37
N ALA A 38 -7.75 2.97 -12.23
CA ALA A 38 -8.25 2.11 -11.16
C ALA A 38 -9.42 1.24 -11.63
N HIS A 39 -10.39 1.85 -12.33
CA HIS A 39 -11.56 1.16 -12.88
C HIS A 39 -11.18 0.15 -13.96
N ALA A 40 -10.20 0.49 -14.82
CA ALA A 40 -9.65 -0.42 -15.83
C ALA A 40 -8.96 -1.64 -15.18
N ALA A 41 -8.38 -1.46 -14.00
CA ALA A 41 -7.84 -2.55 -13.18
C ALA A 41 -8.89 -3.30 -12.34
N GLY A 42 -10.16 -2.90 -12.42
CA GLY A 42 -11.25 -3.52 -11.66
C GLY A 42 -11.35 -3.10 -10.19
N VAL A 43 -10.64 -2.02 -9.81
CA VAL A 43 -10.60 -1.49 -8.44
C VAL A 43 -11.55 -0.29 -8.33
N PHE A 44 -12.39 -0.31 -7.31
CA PHE A 44 -13.44 0.67 -7.05
C PHE A 44 -13.62 0.85 -5.55
N ASP A 45 -14.34 1.90 -5.15
CA ASP A 45 -14.82 2.10 -3.77
C ASP A 45 -13.66 2.00 -2.75
N ILE A 46 -12.54 2.67 -3.04
CA ILE A 46 -11.28 2.55 -2.32
C ILE A 46 -11.40 3.30 -0.98
N PRO A 47 -11.44 2.62 0.17
CA PRO A 47 -11.65 3.29 1.45
C PRO A 47 -10.40 4.01 1.93
N VAL A 48 -10.62 5.09 2.70
CA VAL A 48 -9.55 5.79 3.43
C VAL A 48 -8.68 4.80 4.22
N GLY A 49 -7.35 4.96 4.11
CA GLY A 49 -6.39 4.05 4.73
C GLY A 49 -6.02 2.83 3.88
N ALA A 50 -6.67 2.60 2.74
CA ALA A 50 -6.13 1.69 1.73
C ALA A 50 -4.88 2.29 1.09
N ALA A 51 -3.90 1.46 0.72
CA ALA A 51 -2.67 1.91 0.05
C ALA A 51 -2.94 2.62 -1.29
N ALA A 52 -4.07 2.28 -1.93
CA ALA A 52 -4.51 2.90 -3.17
C ALA A 52 -5.35 4.18 -2.97
N TYR A 53 -5.71 4.55 -1.73
CA TYR A 53 -6.52 5.74 -1.48
C TYR A 53 -5.71 7.01 -1.73
N THR A 54 -6.33 7.97 -2.41
CA THR A 54 -5.81 9.33 -2.53
C THR A 54 -6.92 10.33 -2.35
N VAL A 55 -6.65 11.40 -1.59
CA VAL A 55 -7.63 12.47 -1.35
C VAL A 55 -8.01 13.22 -2.63
N ASP A 56 -7.16 13.20 -3.65
CA ASP A 56 -7.42 13.84 -4.94
C ASP A 56 -8.43 13.03 -5.79
N GLN A 57 -8.53 11.72 -5.54
CA GLN A 57 -9.46 10.80 -6.20
C GLN A 57 -10.76 10.57 -5.41
N ASP A 58 -10.86 11.13 -4.20
CA ASP A 58 -12.04 11.21 -3.34
C ASP A 58 -12.63 12.63 -3.45
N ARG A 59 -13.41 12.83 -4.52
CA ARG A 59 -13.78 14.19 -4.98
C ARG A 59 -14.75 14.89 -4.01
N ASP A 60 -15.68 14.14 -3.42
CA ASP A 60 -16.67 14.65 -2.48
C ASP A 60 -16.26 14.47 -1.02
N ARG A 61 -15.15 13.76 -0.76
CA ARG A 61 -14.50 13.60 0.56
C ARG A 61 -15.36 12.84 1.54
N ASP A 62 -16.07 11.83 1.06
CA ASP A 62 -16.90 10.96 1.89
C ASP A 62 -16.09 9.80 2.52
N GLY A 63 -14.82 9.65 2.10
CA GLY A 63 -13.91 8.60 2.57
C GLY A 63 -13.76 7.42 1.62
N LEU A 64 -14.37 7.48 0.43
CA LEU A 64 -14.24 6.50 -0.65
C LEU A 64 -13.69 7.16 -1.91
N ALA A 65 -12.50 6.75 -2.35
CA ALA A 65 -11.94 7.18 -3.63
C ALA A 65 -12.41 6.26 -4.77
N CYS A 66 -12.54 6.82 -5.97
CA CYS A 66 -12.86 6.08 -7.20
C CYS A 66 -14.11 5.19 -7.11
N GLU A 67 -15.17 5.72 -6.53
CA GLU A 67 -16.48 5.08 -6.47
C GLU A 67 -17.04 4.76 -7.87
N ARG A 68 -18.01 3.84 -7.94
CA ARG A 68 -18.70 3.46 -9.19
C ARG A 68 -19.79 4.46 -9.64
N GLY A 69 -20.01 5.54 -8.88
CA GLY A 69 -21.14 6.47 -8.98
C GLY A 69 -20.97 7.59 -10.00
#